data_AF-A0A354J6C0-F1
#
_entry.id   AF-A0A354J6C0-F1
#
_cell.length_a   1.000
_cell.length_b   1.000
_cell.length_c   1.000
_cell.angle_alpha   90.00
_cell.angle_beta   90.00
_cell.angle_gamma   90.00
#
_symmetry.space_group_name_H-M   'P 1'
#
loop_
_entity.id
_entity.type
_entity.pdbx_description
1 polymer ?
#
loop_
_entity_poly.entity_id
_entity_poly.type
_entity_poly.pdbx_seq_one_letter_code
_entity_poly.pdbx_strand_id
1 'polypeptide(L)'
;MFGYVNIYKPELKMKDYYKYKAYYCGLCKTLRERYRLIGQVTLSYDMTFLIILLTSLYESDSKIGKHRCMVHPLQKHGTLQNEFTDYVADMNIVLT
;
A
#
# COMPACT_ATOMS: atom_id res chain seq x y z
N MET A 1 -4.73 8.21 -8.16
CA MET A 1 -3.50 8.19 -7.34
C MET A 1 -2.98 9.59 -7.26
N PHE A 2 -2.76 10.07 -6.05
CA PHE A 2 -2.20 11.37 -5.71
C PHE A 2 -1.16 11.18 -4.60
N GLY A 3 -0.34 12.20 -4.35
CA GLY A 3 0.65 12.20 -3.27
C GLY A 3 1.92 12.95 -3.66
N TYR A 4 2.55 13.57 -2.66
CA TYR A 4 3.73 14.41 -2.84
C TYR A 4 5.04 13.60 -2.81
N VAL A 5 5.08 12.55 -2.00
CA VAL A 5 6.24 11.66 -1.83
C VAL A 5 6.12 10.48 -2.78
N ASN A 6 6.86 10.56 -3.88
CA ASN A 6 6.87 9.54 -4.93
C ASN A 6 8.22 8.81 -4.98
N ILE A 7 8.18 7.53 -5.33
CA ILE A 7 9.40 6.75 -5.56
C ILE A 7 10.09 7.20 -6.86
N TYR A 8 11.41 7.30 -6.83
CA TYR A 8 12.20 7.51 -8.04
C TYR A 8 12.57 6.16 -8.69
N LYS A 9 11.61 5.58 -9.41
CA LYS A 9 11.69 4.22 -9.98
C LYS A 9 13.02 3.86 -10.69
N PRO A 10 13.67 4.75 -11.48
CA PRO A 10 14.92 4.41 -12.15
C PRO A 10 16.06 3.99 -11.22
N GLU A 11 16.08 4.48 -9.98
CA GLU A 11 17.14 4.20 -9.00
C GLU A 11 16.78 3.05 -8.03
N LEU A 12 15.57 2.51 -8.10
CA LEU A 12 15.19 1.36 -7.26
C LEU A 12 15.65 0.06 -7.91
N LYS A 13 16.31 -0.79 -7.12
CA LYS A 13 16.51 -2.20 -7.49
C LYS A 13 15.14 -2.84 -7.68
N MET A 14 15.03 -3.74 -8.66
CA MET A 14 13.77 -4.42 -8.98
C MET A 14 13.10 -5.05 -7.75
N LYS A 15 13.88 -5.67 -6.86
CA LYS A 15 13.39 -6.25 -5.60
C LYS A 15 12.69 -5.23 -4.70
N ASP A 16 13.23 -4.01 -4.62
CA ASP A 16 12.74 -2.95 -3.74
C ASP A 16 11.50 -2.30 -4.36
N TYR A 17 11.49 -2.14 -5.68
CA TYR A 17 10.29 -1.72 -6.42
C TYR A 17 9.12 -2.70 -6.23
N TYR A 18 9.38 -4.02 -6.31
CA TYR A 18 8.33 -5.01 -6.05
C TYR A 18 7.89 -5.04 -4.59
N LYS A 19 8.80 -4.81 -3.63
CA LYS A 19 8.46 -4.67 -2.21
C LYS A 19 7.57 -3.46 -1.96
N TYR A 20 7.93 -2.30 -2.52
CA TYR A 20 7.11 -1.08 -2.51
C TYR A 20 5.72 -1.34 -3.10
N LYS A 21 5.67 -1.95 -4.30
CA LYS A 21 4.39 -2.28 -4.96
C LYS A 21 3.54 -3.23 -4.11
N ALA A 22 4.16 -4.13 -3.35
CA ALA A 22 3.43 -5.02 -2.45
C ALA A 22 2.80 -4.27 -1.26
N TYR A 23 3.49 -3.29 -0.65
CA TYR A 23 2.86 -2.42 0.37
C TYR A 23 1.73 -1.58 -0.23
N TYR A 24 1.96 -0.98 -1.40
CA TYR A 24 0.96 -0.21 -2.11
C TYR A 24 -0.33 -1.04 -2.37
N CYS A 25 -0.16 -2.25 -2.90
CA CYS A 25 -1.26 -3.18 -3.13
C CYS A 25 -1.90 -3.66 -1.81
N GLY A 26 -1.12 -3.76 -0.73
CA GLY A 26 -1.62 -4.04 0.62
C GLY A 26 -2.55 -2.95 1.14
N LEU A 27 -2.15 -1.68 1.02
CA LEU A 27 -3.00 -0.53 1.40
C LEU A 27 -4.27 -0.47 0.54
N CYS A 28 -4.13 -0.60 -0.78
CA CYS A 28 -5.27 -0.64 -1.72
C CYS A 28 -6.32 -1.68 -1.32
N LYS A 29 -5.86 -2.89 -0.97
CA LYS A 29 -6.72 -3.99 -0.53
C LYS A 29 -7.38 -3.67 0.82
N THR A 30 -6.61 -3.17 1.78
CA THR A 30 -7.11 -2.81 3.12
C THR A 30 -8.19 -1.72 3.07
N LEU A 31 -7.96 -0.67 2.27
CA LEU A 31 -8.96 0.38 2.02
C LEU A 31 -10.25 -0.21 1.45
N ARG A 32 -10.15 -1.15 0.51
CA ARG A 32 -11.33 -1.82 -0.04
C ARG A 32 -12.05 -2.69 0.98
N GLU A 33 -11.32 -3.43 1.79
CA GLU A 33 -11.90 -4.34 2.79
C GLU A 33 -12.62 -3.57 3.90
N ARG A 34 -12.07 -2.43 4.34
CA ARG A 34 -12.60 -1.64 5.45
C ARG A 34 -13.59 -0.56 5.04
N TYR A 35 -13.35 0.08 3.89
CA TYR A 35 -14.07 1.28 3.44
C TYR A 35 -14.67 1.13 2.03
N ARG A 36 -14.70 -0.10 1.49
CA ARG A 36 -15.28 -0.44 0.19
C ARG A 36 -14.63 0.35 -0.96
N LEU A 37 -15.36 0.50 -2.06
CA LEU A 37 -14.85 1.16 -3.27
C LEU A 37 -14.50 2.63 -3.02
N ILE A 38 -15.22 3.32 -2.14
CA ILE A 38 -14.96 4.73 -1.82
C ILE A 38 -13.59 4.87 -1.15
N GLY A 39 -13.24 4.00 -0.19
CA GLY A 39 -11.89 4.03 0.37
C GLY A 39 -10.81 3.73 -0.67
N GLN A 40 -11.07 2.82 -1.60
CA GLN A 40 -10.08 2.48 -2.62
C GLN A 40 -9.74 3.66 -3.56
N VAL A 41 -10.66 4.61 -3.80
CA VAL A 41 -10.37 5.79 -4.62
C VAL A 41 -9.48 6.81 -3.93
N THR A 42 -9.43 6.79 -2.59
CA THR A 42 -8.58 7.66 -1.77
C THR A 42 -7.11 7.21 -1.71
N LEU A 43 -6.74 6.13 -2.39
CA LEU A 43 -5.40 5.54 -2.33
C LEU A 43 -4.29 6.53 -2.76
N SER A 44 -3.36 6.77 -1.82
CA SER A 44 -2.30 7.77 -1.93
C SER A 44 -0.88 7.17 -1.82
N TYR A 45 0.07 7.79 -2.53
CA TYR A 45 1.50 7.47 -2.43
C TYR A 45 2.10 7.86 -1.09
N ASP A 46 1.65 8.98 -0.50
CA ASP A 46 2.13 9.47 0.80
C ASP A 46 1.82 8.46 1.91
N MET A 47 0.63 7.87 1.87
CA MET A 47 0.21 6.85 2.84
C MET A 47 0.96 5.53 2.64
N THR A 48 1.30 5.17 1.40
CA THR A 48 2.18 4.02 1.16
C THR A 48 3.58 4.25 1.74
N PHE A 49 4.13 5.46 1.56
CA PHE A 49 5.38 5.85 2.20
C PHE A 49 5.30 5.77 3.73
N LEU A 50 4.21 6.27 4.33
CA LEU A 50 4.00 6.22 5.77
C LEU A 50 3.98 4.78 6.31
N ILE A 51 3.33 3.84 5.61
CA ILE A 51 3.36 2.42 5.99
C ILE A 51 4.79 1.90 5.98
N ILE A 52 5.56 2.16 4.92
CA ILE A 52 6.94 1.69 4.80
C ILE A 52 7.82 2.29 5.91
N LEU A 53 7.66 3.58 6.19
CA LEU A 53 8.39 4.28 7.24
C LEU A 53 8.10 3.67 8.61
N LEU A 54 6.83 3.54 9.00
CA LEU A 54 6.43 2.97 10.30
C LEU A 54 6.87 1.51 10.42
N THR A 55 6.69 0.73 9.37
CA THR A 55 7.11 -0.68 9.34
C THR A 55 8.62 -0.81 9.54
N SER A 56 9.41 0.07 8.94
CA SER A 56 10.87 0.07 9.10
C SER A 56 11.32 0.61 10.46
N LEU A 57 10.61 1.62 10.99
CA LEU A 57 10.97 2.26 12.26
C LEU A 57 10.69 1.35 13.46
N TYR A 58 9.58 0.62 13.41
CA TYR A 58 9.15 -0.27 14.48
C TYR A 58 9.42 -1.75 14.18
N GLU A 59 10.10 -2.05 13.08
CA GLU A 59 10.47 -3.42 12.66
C GLU A 59 9.28 -4.41 12.66
N SER A 60 8.09 -3.93 12.27
CA SER A 60 6.86 -4.73 12.32
C SER A 60 6.83 -5.82 11.24
N ASP A 61 6.49 -7.04 11.63
CA ASP A 61 6.37 -8.17 10.73
C ASP A 61 5.22 -7.98 9.73
N SER A 62 5.53 -8.16 8.44
CA SER A 62 4.55 -8.03 7.37
C SER A 62 4.06 -9.38 6.88
N LYS A 63 2.74 -9.55 6.86
CA LYS A 63 2.08 -10.71 6.25
C LYS A 63 2.17 -10.60 4.73
N ILE A 64 2.79 -11.59 4.11
CA ILE A 64 2.90 -11.70 2.65
C ILE A 64 1.63 -12.35 2.12
N GLY A 65 1.01 -11.72 1.12
CA GLY A 65 -0.16 -12.24 0.44
C GLY A 65 -0.10 -12.04 -1.07
N LYS A 66 -1.13 -12.55 -1.77
CA LYS A 66 -1.36 -12.28 -3.19
C LYS A 66 -2.86 -12.08 -3.42
N HIS A 67 -3.22 -11.10 -4.26
CA HIS A 67 -4.63 -10.91 -4.66
C HIS A 67 -4.74 -10.47 -6.13
N ARG A 68 -5.94 -10.62 -6.68
CA ARG A 68 -6.32 -10.01 -7.97
C ARG A 68 -7.13 -8.76 -7.68
N CYS A 69 -6.78 -7.63 -8.30
CA CYS A 69 -7.52 -6.39 -8.16
C CYS A 69 -8.37 -6.14 -9.40
N MET A 70 -9.43 -5.33 -9.29
CA MET A 70 -10.32 -5.05 -10.42
C MET A 70 -9.58 -4.37 -11.60
N VAL A 71 -8.56 -3.57 -11.31
CA VAL A 71 -7.74 -2.86 -12.30
C VAL A 71 -6.81 -3.84 -13.07
N HIS A 72 -6.43 -4.95 -12.44
CA HIS A 72 -5.52 -5.94 -13.02
C HIS A 72 -6.10 -7.35 -12.83
N PRO A 73 -7.20 -7.70 -13.53
CA PRO A 73 -7.90 -8.96 -13.31
C PRO A 73 -7.09 -10.19 -13.75
N LEU A 74 -6.15 -9.99 -14.68
CA LEU A 74 -5.33 -11.04 -15.27
C LEU A 74 -4.05 -11.34 -14.46
N GLN A 75 -3.61 -10.42 -13.60
CA GLN A 75 -2.35 -10.55 -12.88
C GLN A 75 -2.58 -10.59 -11.36
N LYS A 76 -1.95 -11.55 -10.67
CA LYS A 76 -1.89 -11.53 -9.22
C LYS A 76 -0.81 -10.54 -8.77
N HIS A 77 -1.14 -9.66 -7.83
CA HIS A 77 -0.20 -8.77 -7.19
C HIS A 77 0.14 -9.28 -5.79
N GLY A 78 1.41 -9.18 -5.42
CA GLY A 78 1.84 -9.38 -4.03
C GLY A 78 1.26 -8.30 -3.13
N THR A 79 1.03 -8.64 -1.86
CA THR A 79 0.64 -7.71 -0.82
C THR A 79 1.56 -7.88 0.39
N LEU A 80 1.92 -6.77 1.01
CA LEU A 80 2.50 -6.73 2.35
C LEU A 80 1.53 -5.94 3.21
N GLN A 81 1.08 -6.55 4.29
CA GLN A 81 0.13 -5.95 5.24
C GLN A 81 0.58 -6.23 6.67
N ASN A 82 0.47 -5.24 7.53
CA ASN A 82 0.72 -5.31 8.97
C ASN A 82 -0.23 -4.34 9.69
N GLU A 83 -0.06 -4.20 11.01
CA GLU A 83 -0.87 -3.30 11.84
C GLU A 83 -0.82 -1.83 11.36
N PHE A 84 0.30 -1.37 10.80
CA PHE A 84 0.38 -0.02 10.24
C PHE A 84 -0.41 0.15 8.95
N THR A 85 -0.61 -0.93 8.18
CA THR A 85 -1.47 -0.87 6.99
C THR A 85 -2.91 -0.54 7.38
N ASP A 86 -3.37 -1.12 8.48
CA ASP A 86 -4.69 -0.86 9.04
C ASP A 86 -4.81 0.55 9.61
N TYR A 87 -3.84 0.97 10.44
CA TYR A 87 -3.80 2.33 10.97
C TYR A 87 -3.76 3.40 9.88
N VAL A 88 -2.91 3.21 8.86
CA VAL A 88 -2.76 4.18 7.78
C VAL A 88 -3.95 4.18 6.84
N ALA A 89 -4.66 3.06 6.66
CA ALA A 89 -5.93 3.07 5.92
C ALA A 89 -6.94 4.02 6.58
N ASP A 90 -6.99 4.04 7.92
CA ASP A 90 -7.87 4.93 8.67
C ASP A 90 -7.44 6.40 8.52
N MET A 91 -6.13 6.67 8.65
CA MET A 91 -5.58 8.01 8.39
C MET A 91 -5.86 8.50 6.97
N ASN A 92 -5.77 7.61 5.98
CA ASN A 92 -5.98 7.95 4.58
C ASN A 92 -7.41 8.46 4.33
N ILE A 93 -8.41 7.89 5.01
CA ILE A 93 -9.80 8.37 4.95
C ILE A 93 -9.99 9.70 5.67
N VAL A 94 -9.31 9.91 6.80
CA VAL A 94 -9.41 11.18 7.56
C VAL A 94 -8.81 12.36 6.79
N LEU A 95 -7.79 12.10 5.97
CA LEU A 95 -6.98 13.13 5.31
C LEU A 95 -7.28 13.32 3.82
N THR A 96 -8.28 12.61 3.27
CA THR A 96 -8.70 12.69 1.85
C THR A 96 -10.18 13.03 1.75
#